data_AF-A0A2N2C5S1-F1
#
_entry.id   AF-A0A2N2C5S1-F1
#
_cell.length_a   1.000
_cell.length_b   1.000
_cell.length_c   1.000
_cell.angle_alpha   90.00
_cell.angle_beta   90.00
_cell.angle_gamma   90.00
#
_symmetry.space_group_name_H-M   'P 1'
#
loop_
_entity.id
_entity.type
_entity.pdbx_description
1 polymer ?
#
loop_
_entity_poly.entity_id
_entity_poly.type
_entity_poly.pdbx_seq_one_letter_code
_entity_poly.pdbx_strand_id
1 'polypeptide(L)'
;MNLDDILALLSQREVLFGLSGALFLLISVLVFRRLRLGGYLKKLRELEIRYNSIKSVPLQFKLNKAIALARVNHEITEQTQTCKEDFAKIYENFKSLAVMLADTEDELLIGKLKTAKENLADLGSLINEEQKRVEELDGRLNSILERENQQRYEITRLKDEFREVKSQIASKAAALNFSMETIEHEVSEIEKMFTAFEEWMFASEFEKAESKSAEINEALAVIKNQIDTLPDLISLAKGLLPRLLDDVAFNYSRIKQKGVFLNHLEVSKNLDLISATLKEDLSALRQGLTDRAKEHCEENQKRLQQLLAAMEREDKAFDEIALINKALLEASTENANLFTEVRKSVEMVAIRFGFSQLSTSLPKIEKEMMASMETYRKLERMNREKSIPASTLLISYKECQQDMANQTKDTQLIKEQVLRASSDEERAKKQLLKLHLIMNEIEVKIHRHRLPQISENYQGDVARCHQYIESIEELLSVNPLDIKSLNLTVSEGIDYIYKLYNNVNNIVGMVDMVEHAIVFGNKYRSSFPAVDSELTRAELSFRNGEYTQALTIALSAIEKLHPNQFEDLIKENARSAKHT
;
A
#
# COMPACT_ATOMS: atom_id res chain seq x y z
N MET A 1 11.60 -81.92 -103.45
CA MET A 1 11.71 -82.67 -102.17
C MET A 1 10.30 -83.10 -101.83
N ASN A 2 10.02 -84.41 -101.87
CA ASN A 2 8.66 -84.95 -101.77
C ASN A 2 8.05 -84.63 -100.40
N LEU A 3 6.74 -84.38 -100.38
CA LEU A 3 6.00 -83.95 -99.20
C LEU A 3 6.14 -84.95 -98.03
N ASP A 4 6.27 -86.24 -98.36
CA ASP A 4 6.41 -87.33 -97.38
C ASP A 4 7.78 -87.34 -96.69
N ASP A 5 8.87 -86.99 -97.40
CA ASP A 5 10.21 -86.86 -96.80
C ASP A 5 10.28 -85.64 -95.87
N ILE A 6 9.57 -84.56 -96.21
CA ILE A 6 9.46 -83.34 -95.40
C ILE A 6 8.66 -83.63 -94.12
N LEU A 7 7.58 -84.43 -94.21
CA LEU A 7 6.79 -84.88 -93.07
C LEU A 7 7.57 -85.83 -92.14
N ALA A 8 8.37 -86.75 -92.70
CA ALA A 8 9.23 -87.63 -91.90
C ALA A 8 10.30 -86.85 -91.13
N LEU A 9 10.94 -85.86 -91.77
CA LEU A 9 11.96 -84.99 -91.16
C LEU A 9 11.35 -84.05 -90.10
N LEU A 10 10.13 -83.56 -90.31
CA LEU A 10 9.36 -82.79 -89.32
C LEU A 10 8.85 -83.62 -88.14
N SER A 11 8.73 -84.95 -88.28
CA SER A 11 8.32 -85.86 -87.19
C SER A 11 9.47 -86.24 -86.23
N GLN A 12 10.73 -85.98 -86.61
CA GLN A 12 11.88 -86.20 -85.74
C GLN A 12 11.84 -85.23 -84.56
N ARG A 13 11.95 -85.76 -83.33
CA ARG A 13 11.93 -84.99 -82.08
C ARG A 13 12.88 -83.79 -82.13
N GLU A 14 14.07 -83.94 -82.68
CA GLU A 14 15.10 -82.89 -82.77
C GLU A 14 14.67 -81.68 -83.62
N VAL A 15 14.01 -81.92 -84.76
CA VAL A 15 13.52 -80.87 -85.66
C VAL A 15 12.32 -80.14 -85.05
N LEU A 16 11.42 -80.87 -84.38
CA LEU A 16 10.30 -80.31 -83.62
C LEU A 16 10.78 -79.42 -82.46
N PHE A 17 11.81 -79.84 -81.71
CA PHE A 17 12.42 -79.01 -80.67
C PHE A 17 13.09 -77.76 -81.26
N GLY A 18 13.80 -77.88 -82.39
CA GLY A 18 14.39 -76.73 -83.11
C GLY A 18 13.35 -75.71 -83.60
N LEU A 19 12.26 -76.18 -84.22
CA LEU A 19 11.16 -75.32 -84.69
C LEU A 19 10.40 -74.66 -83.52
N SER A 20 10.16 -75.40 -82.43
CA SER A 20 9.56 -74.84 -81.23
C SER A 20 10.46 -73.79 -80.56
N GLY A 21 11.78 -73.99 -80.55
CA GLY A 21 12.76 -73.02 -80.07
C GLY A 21 12.82 -71.76 -80.95
N ALA A 22 12.77 -71.91 -82.28
CA ALA A 22 12.70 -70.79 -83.22
C ALA A 22 11.39 -70.01 -83.08
N LEU A 23 10.25 -70.70 -82.91
CA LEU A 23 8.96 -70.08 -82.64
C LEU A 23 8.95 -69.33 -81.30
N PHE A 24 9.54 -69.93 -80.26
CA PHE A 24 9.66 -69.29 -78.95
C PHE A 24 10.59 -68.06 -79.00
N LEU A 25 11.68 -68.12 -79.76
CA LEU A 25 12.53 -66.96 -80.05
C LEU A 25 11.76 -65.87 -80.80
N LEU A 26 10.98 -66.23 -81.82
CA LEU A 26 10.20 -65.27 -82.59
C LEU A 26 9.08 -64.62 -81.74
N ILE A 27 8.39 -65.41 -80.92
CA ILE A 27 7.39 -64.93 -79.96
C ILE A 27 8.06 -64.04 -78.91
N SER A 28 9.20 -64.42 -78.35
CA SER A 28 9.92 -63.60 -77.37
C SER A 28 10.40 -62.27 -77.96
N VAL A 29 10.87 -62.25 -79.22
CA VAL A 29 11.21 -61.01 -79.94
C VAL A 29 9.96 -60.15 -80.18
N LEU A 30 8.83 -60.72 -80.58
CA LEU A 30 7.57 -59.98 -80.76
C LEU A 30 7.02 -59.41 -79.44
N VAL A 31 7.04 -60.20 -78.36
CA VAL A 31 6.63 -59.76 -77.03
C VAL A 31 7.55 -58.66 -76.53
N PHE A 32 8.86 -58.82 -76.69
CA PHE A 32 9.84 -57.79 -76.32
C PHE A 32 9.67 -56.50 -77.13
N ARG A 33 9.35 -56.61 -78.43
CA ARG A 33 9.02 -55.46 -79.29
C ARG A 33 7.76 -54.75 -78.81
N ARG A 34 6.70 -55.49 -78.45
CA ARG A 34 5.43 -54.95 -77.94
C ARG A 34 5.59 -54.28 -76.57
N LEU A 35 6.38 -54.89 -75.67
CA LEU A 35 6.72 -54.30 -74.38
C LEU A 35 7.52 -53.00 -74.52
N ARG A 36 8.52 -52.98 -75.42
CA ARG A 36 9.29 -51.75 -75.74
C ARG A 36 8.41 -50.65 -76.31
N LEU A 37 7.54 -50.98 -77.28
CA LEU A 37 6.59 -50.03 -77.85
C LEU A 37 5.65 -49.46 -76.77
N GLY A 38 5.12 -50.31 -75.89
CA GLY A 38 4.30 -49.86 -74.75
C GLY A 38 5.07 -48.94 -73.78
N GLY A 39 6.37 -49.19 -73.57
CA GLY A 39 7.24 -48.31 -72.79
C GLY A 39 7.49 -46.95 -73.45
N TYR A 40 7.69 -46.91 -74.77
CA TYR A 40 7.89 -45.66 -75.50
C TYR A 40 6.62 -44.81 -75.61
N LEU A 41 5.46 -45.42 -75.81
CA LEU A 41 4.17 -44.70 -75.80
C LEU A 41 3.88 -44.07 -74.43
N LYS A 42 4.24 -44.75 -73.33
CA LYS A 42 4.14 -44.15 -71.98
C LYS A 42 5.04 -42.93 -71.83
N LYS A 43 6.31 -43.04 -72.27
CA LYS A 43 7.25 -41.92 -72.26
C LYS A 43 6.78 -40.74 -73.12
N LEU A 44 6.24 -41.00 -74.31
CA LEU A 44 5.70 -39.95 -75.16
C LEU A 44 4.55 -39.20 -74.45
N ARG A 45 3.61 -39.92 -73.83
CA ARG A 45 2.52 -39.30 -73.04
C ARG A 45 3.03 -38.49 -71.85
N GLU A 46 4.05 -38.98 -71.15
CA GLU A 46 4.68 -38.22 -70.06
C GLU A 46 5.30 -36.92 -70.57
N LEU A 47 5.98 -36.96 -71.72
CA LEU A 47 6.55 -35.78 -72.37
C LEU A 47 5.46 -34.82 -72.87
N GLU A 48 4.35 -35.32 -73.41
CA GLU A 48 3.21 -34.54 -73.85
C GLU A 48 2.52 -33.82 -72.67
N ILE A 49 2.35 -34.49 -71.53
CA ILE A 49 1.82 -33.88 -70.31
C ILE A 49 2.75 -32.75 -69.84
N ARG A 50 4.07 -32.98 -69.84
CA ARG A 50 5.05 -31.94 -69.48
C ARG A 50 4.99 -30.76 -70.45
N TYR A 51 5.00 -31.01 -71.75
CA TYR A 51 4.87 -29.97 -72.77
C TYR A 51 3.60 -29.12 -72.55
N ASN A 52 2.46 -29.75 -72.32
CA ASN A 52 1.20 -29.05 -72.06
C ASN A 52 1.22 -28.22 -70.77
N SER A 53 1.86 -28.72 -69.70
CA SER A 53 2.03 -27.95 -68.46
C SER A 53 2.88 -26.69 -68.66
N ILE A 54 4.00 -26.78 -69.38
CA ILE A 54 4.88 -25.64 -69.64
C ILE A 54 4.18 -24.62 -70.55
N LYS A 55 3.43 -25.09 -71.56
CA LYS A 55 2.64 -24.22 -72.45
C LYS A 55 1.50 -23.50 -71.75
N SER A 56 0.96 -24.08 -70.66
CA SER A 56 -0.16 -23.49 -69.92
C SER A 56 0.23 -22.28 -69.05
N VAL A 57 1.53 -22.02 -68.87
CA VAL A 57 2.00 -20.84 -68.13
C VAL A 57 1.60 -19.56 -68.88
N PRO A 58 0.91 -18.60 -68.25
CA PRO A 58 0.35 -17.42 -68.92
C PRO A 58 1.40 -16.33 -69.19
N LEU A 59 2.53 -16.70 -69.81
CA LEU A 59 3.63 -15.79 -70.14
C LEU A 59 3.19 -14.62 -71.02
N GLN A 60 2.28 -14.85 -71.96
CA GLN A 60 1.77 -13.80 -72.86
C GLN A 60 1.04 -12.68 -72.09
N PHE A 61 0.28 -13.03 -71.05
CA PHE A 61 -0.41 -12.05 -70.22
C PHE A 61 0.59 -11.22 -69.39
N LYS A 62 1.56 -11.89 -68.75
CA LYS A 62 2.60 -11.22 -67.96
C LYS A 62 3.48 -10.31 -68.83
N LEU A 63 3.84 -10.75 -70.03
CA LEU A 63 4.61 -9.97 -71.00
C LEU A 63 3.83 -8.73 -71.46
N ASN A 64 2.54 -8.86 -71.78
CA ASN A 64 1.73 -7.71 -72.18
C ASN A 64 1.64 -6.66 -71.06
N LYS A 65 1.56 -7.08 -69.79
CA LYS A 65 1.64 -6.18 -68.65
C LYS A 65 3.01 -5.51 -68.54
N ALA A 66 4.10 -6.28 -68.62
CA ALA A 66 5.46 -5.72 -68.60
C ALA A 66 5.68 -4.69 -69.74
N ILE A 67 5.14 -4.95 -70.93
CA ILE A 67 5.19 -4.01 -72.07
C ILE A 67 4.42 -2.72 -71.77
N ALA A 68 3.28 -2.79 -71.08
CA ALA A 68 2.56 -1.59 -70.65
C ALA A 68 3.39 -0.76 -69.67
N LEU A 69 4.07 -1.41 -68.71
CA LEU A 69 4.95 -0.75 -67.73
C LEU A 69 6.17 -0.11 -68.39
N ALA A 70 6.77 -0.79 -69.38
CA ALA A 70 7.91 -0.29 -70.14
C ALA A 70 7.60 1.00 -70.94
N ARG A 71 6.33 1.27 -71.29
CA ARG A 71 5.98 2.51 -72.00
C ARG A 71 6.18 3.77 -71.16
N VAL A 72 6.18 3.63 -69.84
CA VAL A 72 6.22 4.75 -68.89
C VAL A 72 7.56 4.80 -68.16
N ASN A 73 8.16 3.65 -67.86
CA ASN A 73 9.44 3.58 -67.15
C ASN A 73 10.60 3.17 -68.07
N HIS A 74 11.56 4.09 -68.29
CA HIS A 74 12.67 3.89 -69.20
C HIS A 74 13.66 2.81 -68.73
N GLU A 75 13.80 2.56 -67.43
CA GLU A 75 14.71 1.53 -66.89
C GLU A 75 14.24 0.10 -67.20
N ILE A 76 12.92 -0.09 -67.33
CA ILE A 76 12.29 -1.41 -67.55
C ILE A 76 12.19 -1.73 -69.06
N THR A 77 12.42 -0.75 -69.94
CA THR A 77 12.29 -0.91 -71.40
C THR A 77 13.24 -1.96 -71.98
N GLU A 78 14.52 -1.91 -71.62
CA GLU A 78 15.54 -2.84 -72.13
C GLU A 78 15.29 -4.27 -71.63
N GLN A 79 14.94 -4.41 -70.34
CA GLN A 79 14.60 -5.70 -69.74
C GLN A 79 13.31 -6.31 -70.33
N THR A 80 12.33 -5.47 -70.69
CA THR A 80 11.09 -5.93 -71.31
C THR A 80 11.27 -6.32 -72.77
N GLN A 81 12.14 -5.62 -73.50
CA GLN A 81 12.48 -5.95 -74.88
C GLN A 81 13.20 -7.31 -74.97
N THR A 82 14.16 -7.56 -74.09
CA THR A 82 14.82 -8.87 -74.00
C THR A 82 13.82 -9.98 -73.63
N CYS A 83 12.91 -9.74 -72.69
CA CYS A 83 11.83 -10.69 -72.37
C CYS A 83 10.89 -10.97 -73.56
N LYS A 84 10.65 -9.98 -74.43
CA LYS A 84 9.84 -10.14 -75.65
C LYS A 84 10.54 -11.02 -76.70
N GLU A 85 11.85 -10.85 -76.86
CA GLU A 85 12.66 -11.70 -77.74
C GLU A 85 12.72 -13.14 -77.22
N ASP A 86 12.92 -13.30 -75.91
CA ASP A 86 12.95 -14.62 -75.26
C ASP A 86 11.59 -15.32 -75.36
N PHE A 87 10.48 -14.60 -75.19
CA PHE A 87 9.13 -15.12 -75.41
C PHE A 87 8.91 -15.58 -76.86
N ALA A 88 9.38 -14.82 -77.86
CA ALA A 88 9.25 -15.20 -79.27
C ALA A 88 10.02 -16.50 -79.56
N LYS A 89 11.24 -16.64 -79.03
CA LYS A 89 12.05 -17.88 -79.16
C LYS A 89 11.35 -19.07 -78.52
N ILE A 90 10.82 -18.92 -77.30
CA ILE A 90 10.07 -19.97 -76.60
C ILE A 90 8.83 -20.39 -77.40
N TYR A 91 8.10 -19.41 -77.97
CA TYR A 91 6.91 -19.70 -78.77
C TYR A 91 7.23 -20.44 -80.08
N GLU A 92 8.33 -20.08 -80.76
CA GLU A 92 8.84 -20.83 -81.91
C GLU A 92 9.27 -22.25 -81.52
N ASN A 93 9.96 -22.41 -80.39
CA ASN A 93 10.38 -23.71 -79.88
C ASN A 93 9.19 -24.59 -79.46
N PHE A 94 8.12 -24.02 -78.94
CA PHE A 94 6.88 -24.79 -78.70
C PHE A 94 6.25 -25.31 -79.98
N LYS A 95 6.36 -24.57 -81.09
CA LYS A 95 5.87 -25.01 -82.40
C LYS A 95 6.72 -26.15 -82.94
N SER A 96 8.05 -26.06 -82.83
CA SER A 96 8.96 -27.14 -83.27
C SER A 96 8.81 -28.41 -82.42
N LEU A 97 8.66 -28.27 -81.09
CA LEU A 97 8.38 -29.38 -80.18
C LEU A 97 7.04 -30.08 -80.49
N ALA A 98 5.99 -29.33 -80.84
CA ALA A 98 4.71 -29.91 -81.22
C ALA A 98 4.82 -30.77 -82.50
N VAL A 99 5.58 -30.30 -83.49
CA VAL A 99 5.86 -31.05 -84.71
C VAL A 99 6.66 -32.31 -84.39
N MET A 100 7.72 -32.20 -83.58
CA MET A 100 8.55 -33.34 -83.20
C MET A 100 7.79 -34.38 -82.35
N LEU A 101 6.86 -33.95 -81.50
CA LEU A 101 5.96 -34.85 -80.76
C LEU A 101 5.06 -35.65 -81.72
N ALA A 102 4.46 -34.98 -82.71
CA ALA A 102 3.63 -35.62 -83.73
C ALA A 102 4.45 -36.59 -84.61
N ASP A 103 5.62 -36.16 -85.08
CA ASP A 103 6.53 -37.00 -85.88
C ASP A 103 6.97 -38.25 -85.10
N THR A 104 7.25 -38.09 -83.80
CA THR A 104 7.62 -39.21 -82.92
C THR A 104 6.46 -40.16 -82.67
N GLU A 105 5.22 -39.66 -82.58
CA GLU A 105 4.01 -40.48 -82.51
C GLU A 105 3.85 -41.32 -83.78
N ASP A 106 3.96 -40.70 -84.96
CA ASP A 106 3.88 -41.37 -86.25
C ASP A 106 4.97 -42.45 -86.43
N GLU A 107 6.21 -42.17 -86.01
CA GLU A 107 7.30 -43.15 -86.04
C GLU A 107 7.07 -44.36 -85.12
N LEU A 108 6.44 -44.13 -83.96
CA LEU A 108 6.04 -45.21 -83.05
C LEU A 108 4.91 -46.05 -83.65
N LEU A 109 3.95 -45.44 -84.36
CA LEU A 109 2.86 -46.13 -85.06
C LEU A 109 3.37 -46.98 -86.24
N ILE A 110 4.32 -46.45 -87.04
CA ILE A 110 4.95 -47.15 -88.18
C ILE A 110 5.95 -48.23 -87.70
N GLY A 111 6.30 -48.25 -86.41
CA GLY A 111 7.10 -49.31 -85.78
C GLY A 111 8.61 -49.13 -85.94
N LYS A 112 9.09 -47.92 -86.26
CA LYS A 112 10.51 -47.54 -86.30
C LYS A 112 11.04 -47.26 -84.88
N LEU A 113 11.22 -48.32 -84.09
CA LEU A 113 11.53 -48.20 -82.66
C LEU A 113 12.92 -47.60 -82.34
N LYS A 114 13.86 -47.58 -83.29
CA LYS A 114 15.20 -47.03 -83.06
C LYS A 114 15.19 -45.50 -83.17
N THR A 115 14.60 -44.96 -84.25
CA THR A 115 14.48 -43.51 -84.47
C THR A 115 13.59 -42.88 -83.42
N ALA A 116 12.45 -43.52 -83.11
CA ALA A 116 11.56 -43.05 -82.05
C ALA A 116 12.24 -43.01 -80.66
N LYS A 117 13.20 -43.89 -80.39
CA LYS A 117 13.96 -43.87 -79.12
C LYS A 117 14.90 -42.66 -79.06
N GLU A 118 15.57 -42.34 -80.17
CA GLU A 118 16.47 -41.19 -80.29
C GLU A 118 15.64 -39.90 -80.18
N ASN A 119 14.55 -39.78 -80.95
CA ASN A 119 13.63 -38.65 -80.90
C ASN A 119 12.99 -38.46 -79.51
N LEU A 120 12.65 -39.54 -78.78
CA LEU A 120 12.14 -39.43 -77.41
C LEU A 120 13.18 -38.92 -76.41
N ALA A 121 14.47 -39.22 -76.63
CA ALA A 121 15.55 -38.70 -75.78
C ALA A 121 15.78 -37.22 -76.07
N ASP A 122 15.79 -36.84 -77.35
CA ASP A 122 15.94 -35.45 -77.80
C ASP A 122 14.74 -34.58 -77.41
N LEU A 123 13.51 -35.09 -77.54
CA LEU A 123 12.31 -34.44 -77.02
C LEU A 123 12.40 -34.22 -75.51
N GLY A 124 12.92 -35.20 -74.77
CA GLY A 124 13.11 -35.09 -73.33
C GLY A 124 14.11 -34.00 -72.94
N SER A 125 15.24 -33.88 -73.63
CA SER A 125 16.21 -32.81 -73.37
C SER A 125 15.66 -31.44 -73.76
N LEU A 126 15.07 -31.32 -74.96
CA LEU A 126 14.51 -30.06 -75.45
C LEU A 126 13.35 -29.56 -74.57
N ILE A 127 12.45 -30.43 -74.12
CA ILE A 127 11.37 -30.06 -73.20
C ILE A 127 11.93 -29.59 -71.84
N ASN A 128 12.99 -30.22 -71.32
CA ASN A 128 13.62 -29.78 -70.08
C ASN A 128 14.36 -28.43 -70.24
N GLU A 129 14.98 -28.19 -71.39
CA GLU A 129 15.63 -26.90 -71.69
C GLU A 129 14.59 -25.78 -71.82
N GLU A 130 13.49 -26.02 -72.55
CA GLU A 130 12.40 -25.05 -72.66
C GLU A 130 11.67 -24.82 -71.34
N GLN A 131 11.54 -25.86 -70.49
CA GLN A 131 11.01 -25.68 -69.14
C GLN A 131 11.84 -24.67 -68.34
N LYS A 132 13.17 -24.80 -68.34
CA LYS A 132 14.06 -23.86 -67.64
C LYS A 132 13.93 -22.44 -68.19
N ARG A 133 13.88 -22.29 -69.52
CA ARG A 133 13.71 -20.97 -70.17
C ARG A 133 12.38 -20.32 -69.78
N VAL A 134 11.31 -21.12 -69.71
CA VAL A 134 9.99 -20.66 -69.28
C VAL A 134 10.00 -20.24 -67.81
N GLU A 135 10.63 -21.02 -66.93
CA GLU A 135 10.79 -20.69 -65.50
C GLU A 135 11.63 -19.40 -65.30
N GLU A 136 12.73 -19.25 -66.03
CA GLU A 136 13.58 -18.05 -66.01
C GLU A 136 12.82 -16.80 -66.50
N LEU A 137 12.10 -16.91 -67.62
CA LEU A 137 11.29 -15.81 -68.15
C LEU A 137 10.13 -15.46 -67.20
N ASP A 138 9.47 -16.46 -66.61
CA ASP A 138 8.41 -16.22 -65.62
C ASP A 138 8.96 -15.49 -64.39
N GLY A 139 10.13 -15.89 -63.89
CA GLY A 139 10.82 -15.23 -62.78
C GLY A 139 11.14 -13.76 -63.08
N ARG A 140 11.72 -13.48 -64.25
CA ARG A 140 12.04 -12.10 -64.69
C ARG A 140 10.79 -11.24 -64.87
N LEU A 141 9.73 -11.79 -65.44
CA LEU A 141 8.46 -11.08 -65.59
C LEU A 141 7.80 -10.83 -64.23
N ASN A 142 7.86 -11.79 -63.30
CA ASN A 142 7.33 -11.60 -61.95
C ASN A 142 8.11 -10.51 -61.19
N SER A 143 9.44 -10.44 -61.30
CA SER A 143 10.23 -9.38 -60.65
C SER A 143 9.90 -7.99 -61.20
N ILE A 144 9.60 -7.86 -62.49
CA ILE A 144 9.15 -6.59 -63.08
C ILE A 144 7.77 -6.19 -62.53
N LEU A 145 6.88 -7.17 -62.31
CA LEU A 145 5.52 -6.96 -61.80
C LEU A 145 5.43 -6.90 -60.27
N GLU A 146 6.50 -7.22 -59.55
CA GLU A 146 6.51 -7.32 -58.08
C GLU A 146 6.20 -5.98 -57.42
N ARG A 147 6.76 -4.88 -57.94
CA ARG A 147 6.50 -3.52 -57.45
C ARG A 147 5.01 -3.15 -57.57
N GLU A 148 4.36 -3.48 -58.68
CA GLU A 148 2.90 -3.26 -58.85
C GLU A 148 2.10 -4.06 -57.83
N ASN A 149 2.43 -5.34 -57.65
CA ASN A 149 1.73 -6.22 -56.71
C ASN A 149 1.88 -5.74 -55.26
N GLN A 150 3.07 -5.28 -54.87
CA GLN A 150 3.32 -4.71 -53.55
C GLN A 150 2.48 -3.44 -53.31
N GLN A 151 2.47 -2.49 -54.26
CA GLN A 151 1.66 -1.27 -54.12
C GLN A 151 0.15 -1.58 -54.08
N ARG A 152 -0.33 -2.56 -54.86
CA ARG A 152 -1.73 -3.03 -54.79
C ARG A 152 -2.07 -3.67 -53.45
N TYR A 153 -1.15 -4.42 -52.85
CA TYR A 153 -1.34 -5.02 -51.55
C TYR A 153 -1.42 -3.95 -50.46
N GLU A 154 -0.47 -3.02 -50.45
CA GLU A 154 -0.42 -1.92 -49.47
C GLU A 154 -1.66 -1.04 -49.51
N ILE A 155 -2.12 -0.62 -50.69
CA ILE A 155 -3.33 0.20 -50.78
C ILE A 155 -4.59 -0.56 -50.36
N THR A 156 -4.64 -1.88 -50.58
CA THR A 156 -5.79 -2.70 -50.15
C THR A 156 -5.84 -2.75 -48.64
N ARG A 157 -4.69 -2.94 -47.98
CA ARG A 157 -4.57 -2.84 -46.52
C ARG A 157 -5.03 -1.48 -46.02
N LEU A 158 -4.51 -0.39 -46.59
CA LEU A 158 -4.88 0.98 -46.18
C LEU A 158 -6.38 1.27 -46.41
N LYS A 159 -6.99 0.73 -47.48
CA LYS A 159 -8.44 0.85 -47.72
C LYS A 159 -9.26 0.12 -46.66
N ASP A 160 -8.84 -1.07 -46.26
CA ASP A 160 -9.52 -1.82 -45.20
C ASP A 160 -9.37 -1.14 -43.84
N GLU A 161 -8.18 -0.63 -43.52
CA GLU A 161 -7.96 0.21 -42.33
C GLU A 161 -8.84 1.47 -42.35
N PHE A 162 -8.93 2.16 -43.50
CA PHE A 162 -9.80 3.33 -43.64
C PHE A 162 -11.29 3.02 -43.46
N ARG A 163 -11.75 1.85 -43.92
CA ARG A 163 -13.13 1.38 -43.68
C ARG A 163 -13.38 1.13 -42.20
N GLU A 164 -12.41 0.55 -41.50
CA GLU A 164 -12.49 0.35 -40.05
C GLU A 164 -12.55 1.68 -39.31
N VAL A 165 -11.67 2.63 -39.67
CA VAL A 165 -11.67 4.00 -39.14
C VAL A 165 -13.03 4.67 -39.34
N LYS A 166 -13.63 4.59 -40.54
CA LYS A 166 -14.98 5.10 -40.81
C LYS A 166 -16.07 4.45 -39.94
N SER A 167 -15.99 3.14 -39.76
CA SER A 167 -16.90 2.41 -38.88
C SER A 167 -16.78 2.89 -37.42
N GLN A 168 -15.55 3.10 -36.96
CA GLN A 168 -15.27 3.63 -35.62
C GLN A 168 -15.81 5.05 -35.45
N ILE A 169 -15.59 5.94 -36.44
CA ILE A 169 -16.17 7.31 -36.44
C ILE A 169 -17.69 7.24 -36.32
N ALA A 170 -18.36 6.38 -37.10
CA ALA A 170 -19.81 6.23 -37.05
C ALA A 170 -20.30 5.70 -35.68
N SER A 171 -19.58 4.72 -35.10
CA SER A 171 -19.91 4.18 -33.77
C SER A 171 -19.76 5.20 -32.65
N LYS A 172 -18.77 6.09 -32.76
CA LYS A 172 -18.44 7.14 -31.77
C LYS A 172 -19.03 8.52 -32.15
N ALA A 173 -19.93 8.59 -33.14
CA ALA A 173 -20.42 9.85 -33.70
C ALA A 173 -20.99 10.82 -32.66
N ALA A 174 -21.71 10.31 -31.65
CA ALA A 174 -22.26 11.15 -30.58
C ALA A 174 -21.17 11.82 -29.73
N ALA A 175 -20.05 11.12 -29.48
CA ALA A 175 -18.93 11.64 -28.71
C ALA A 175 -18.05 12.59 -29.53
N LEU A 176 -17.92 12.33 -30.84
CA LEU A 176 -17.12 13.11 -31.78
C LEU A 176 -17.87 14.30 -32.39
N ASN A 177 -19.18 14.45 -32.12
CA ASN A 177 -20.03 15.48 -32.70
C ASN A 177 -19.44 16.91 -32.60
N PHE A 178 -18.64 17.18 -31.57
CA PHE A 178 -17.99 18.48 -31.37
C PHE A 178 -16.90 18.79 -32.40
N SER A 179 -16.22 17.78 -32.93
CA SER A 179 -15.12 17.90 -33.91
C SER A 179 -15.47 17.21 -35.24
N MET A 180 -16.73 16.83 -35.44
CA MET A 180 -17.18 16.03 -36.57
C MET A 180 -16.90 16.73 -37.91
N GLU A 181 -17.08 18.05 -37.98
CA GLU A 181 -16.82 18.83 -39.20
C GLU A 181 -15.34 18.72 -39.66
N THR A 182 -14.40 18.74 -38.71
CA THR A 182 -12.98 18.55 -39.02
C THR A 182 -12.67 17.11 -39.40
N ILE A 183 -13.25 16.14 -38.68
CA ILE A 183 -13.07 14.71 -38.98
C ILE A 183 -13.62 14.38 -40.37
N GLU A 184 -14.79 14.92 -40.75
CA GLU A 184 -15.38 14.75 -42.09
C GLU A 184 -14.50 15.35 -43.18
N HIS A 185 -13.89 16.52 -42.91
CA HIS A 185 -12.93 17.12 -43.82
C HIS A 185 -11.69 16.24 -44.00
N GLU A 186 -11.09 15.74 -42.91
CA GLU A 186 -9.94 14.82 -42.97
C GLU A 186 -10.29 13.51 -43.70
N VAL A 187 -11.47 12.94 -43.44
CA VAL A 187 -11.96 11.75 -44.18
C VAL A 187 -12.07 12.04 -45.68
N SER A 188 -12.59 13.22 -46.06
CA SER A 188 -12.69 13.61 -47.47
C SER A 188 -11.32 13.83 -48.13
N GLU A 189 -10.35 14.40 -47.40
CA GLU A 189 -8.97 14.54 -47.89
C GLU A 189 -8.32 13.16 -48.11
N ILE A 190 -8.50 12.21 -47.19
CA ILE A 190 -8.01 10.83 -47.36
C ILE A 190 -8.66 10.16 -48.59
N GLU A 191 -9.97 10.37 -48.84
CA GLU A 191 -10.64 9.86 -50.05
C GLU A 191 -10.03 10.45 -51.35
N LYS A 192 -9.69 11.73 -51.35
CA LYS A 192 -9.00 12.37 -52.49
C LYS A 192 -7.60 11.77 -52.69
N MET A 193 -6.88 11.47 -51.61
CA MET A 193 -5.57 10.81 -51.69
C MET A 193 -5.67 9.40 -52.28
N PHE A 194 -6.68 8.61 -51.89
CA PHE A 194 -6.95 7.32 -52.53
C PHE A 194 -7.26 7.46 -54.02
N THR A 195 -8.01 8.49 -54.42
CA THR A 195 -8.30 8.77 -55.83
C THR A 195 -7.03 9.11 -56.61
N ALA A 196 -6.19 9.98 -56.06
CA ALA A 196 -4.89 10.33 -56.65
C ALA A 196 -3.98 9.10 -56.77
N PHE A 197 -3.95 8.21 -55.77
CA PHE A 197 -3.20 6.97 -55.83
C PHE A 197 -3.64 6.07 -57.00
N GLU A 198 -4.96 5.91 -57.21
CA GLU A 198 -5.50 5.12 -58.33
C GLU A 198 -5.12 5.73 -59.70
N GLU A 199 -5.11 7.06 -59.80
CA GLU A 199 -4.65 7.77 -61.00
C GLU A 199 -3.17 7.48 -61.31
N TRP A 200 -2.28 7.54 -60.30
CA TRP A 200 -0.86 7.22 -60.47
C TRP A 200 -0.62 5.74 -60.79
N MET A 201 -1.41 4.83 -60.18
CA MET A 201 -1.38 3.41 -60.51
C MET A 201 -1.83 3.14 -61.94
N PHE A 202 -2.87 3.82 -62.44
CA PHE A 202 -3.31 3.70 -63.82
C PHE A 202 -2.27 4.28 -64.80
N ALA A 203 -1.63 5.39 -64.43
CA ALA A 203 -0.53 6.00 -65.18
C ALA A 203 0.77 5.17 -65.12
N SER A 204 0.82 4.07 -64.35
CA SER A 204 2.02 3.24 -64.14
C SER A 204 3.21 3.99 -63.50
N GLU A 205 2.93 5.05 -62.74
CA GLU A 205 3.93 5.84 -61.99
C GLU A 205 4.03 5.36 -60.53
N PHE A 206 4.65 4.20 -60.32
CA PHE A 206 4.66 3.52 -59.02
C PHE A 206 5.43 4.26 -57.92
N GLU A 207 6.46 5.04 -58.24
CA GLU A 207 7.20 5.82 -57.24
C GLU A 207 6.32 6.90 -56.60
N LYS A 208 5.49 7.57 -57.41
CA LYS A 208 4.54 8.56 -56.89
C LYS A 208 3.40 7.89 -56.14
N ALA A 209 2.96 6.72 -56.60
CA ALA A 209 1.97 5.91 -55.88
C ALA A 209 2.51 5.48 -54.51
N GLU A 210 3.78 5.08 -54.40
CA GLU A 210 4.44 4.73 -53.14
C GLU A 210 4.49 5.91 -52.17
N SER A 211 4.93 7.09 -52.65
CA SER A 211 4.90 8.32 -51.86
C SER A 211 3.49 8.64 -51.36
N LYS A 212 2.47 8.51 -52.22
CA LYS A 212 1.07 8.75 -51.84
C LYS A 212 0.55 7.71 -50.85
N SER A 213 0.96 6.45 -50.96
CA SER A 213 0.62 5.41 -49.99
C SER A 213 1.21 5.73 -48.61
N ALA A 214 2.43 6.25 -48.55
CA ALA A 214 3.04 6.69 -47.28
C ALA A 214 2.27 7.87 -46.67
N GLU A 215 1.91 8.87 -47.45
CA GLU A 215 1.10 10.00 -46.97
C GLU A 215 -0.29 9.54 -46.46
N ILE A 216 -0.95 8.59 -47.15
CA ILE A 216 -2.24 8.02 -46.69
C ILE A 216 -2.05 7.32 -45.35
N ASN A 217 -0.98 6.54 -45.18
CA ASN A 217 -0.70 5.82 -43.95
C ASN A 217 -0.47 6.78 -42.77
N GLU A 218 0.26 7.88 -42.98
CA GLU A 218 0.44 8.92 -41.96
C GLU A 218 -0.89 9.60 -41.60
N ALA A 219 -1.70 9.98 -42.59
CA ALA A 219 -3.02 10.58 -42.36
C ALA A 219 -3.97 9.63 -41.61
N LEU A 220 -3.95 8.33 -41.93
CA LEU A 220 -4.71 7.30 -41.22
C LEU A 220 -4.25 7.14 -39.77
N ALA A 221 -2.94 7.23 -39.50
CA ALA A 221 -2.43 7.17 -38.14
C ALA A 221 -2.88 8.38 -37.30
N VAL A 222 -2.87 9.59 -37.89
CA VAL A 222 -3.34 10.82 -37.24
C VAL A 222 -4.82 10.72 -36.89
N ILE A 223 -5.69 10.40 -37.86
CA ILE A 223 -7.14 10.35 -37.61
C ILE A 223 -7.50 9.23 -36.62
N LYS A 224 -6.78 8.09 -36.65
CA LYS A 224 -6.96 7.00 -35.69
C LYS A 224 -6.62 7.45 -34.26
N ASN A 225 -5.50 8.14 -34.07
CA ASN A 225 -5.13 8.69 -32.78
C ASN A 225 -6.15 9.74 -32.28
N GLN A 226 -6.67 10.58 -33.18
CA GLN A 226 -7.73 11.54 -32.85
C GLN A 226 -9.03 10.83 -32.42
N ILE A 227 -9.48 9.78 -33.12
CA ILE A 227 -10.70 9.02 -32.79
C ILE A 227 -10.62 8.33 -31.42
N ASP A 228 -9.42 7.95 -31.00
CA ASP A 228 -9.20 7.32 -29.70
C ASP A 228 -9.09 8.34 -28.57
N THR A 229 -8.48 9.50 -28.82
CA THR A 229 -8.20 10.51 -27.76
C THR A 229 -9.27 11.60 -27.62
N LEU A 230 -9.89 12.05 -28.72
CA LEU A 230 -10.88 13.13 -28.71
C LEU A 230 -12.09 12.85 -27.81
N PRO A 231 -12.72 11.65 -27.79
CA PRO A 231 -13.90 11.41 -26.96
C PRO A 231 -13.66 11.69 -25.48
N ASP A 232 -12.53 11.20 -24.96
CA ASP A 232 -12.15 11.37 -23.55
C ASP A 232 -11.86 12.84 -23.24
N LEU A 233 -11.10 13.51 -24.11
CA LEU A 233 -10.76 14.93 -23.96
C LEU A 233 -11.99 15.84 -24.04
N ILE A 234 -12.92 15.57 -24.96
CA ILE A 234 -14.18 16.32 -25.08
C ILE A 234 -15.03 16.13 -23.82
N SER A 235 -15.10 14.90 -23.30
CA SER A 235 -15.84 14.62 -22.06
C SER A 235 -15.28 15.38 -20.86
N LEU A 236 -13.95 15.50 -20.80
CA LEU A 236 -13.24 16.20 -19.74
C LEU A 236 -13.42 17.72 -19.87
N ALA A 237 -13.19 18.28 -21.06
CA ALA A 237 -13.26 19.72 -21.31
C ALA A 237 -14.69 20.28 -21.27
N LYS A 238 -15.69 19.53 -21.76
CA LYS A 238 -17.09 20.00 -21.81
C LYS A 238 -17.93 19.56 -20.61
N GLY A 239 -17.54 18.47 -19.96
CA GLY A 239 -18.28 17.88 -18.85
C GLY A 239 -17.65 18.16 -17.50
N LEU A 240 -16.46 17.60 -17.25
CA LEU A 240 -15.84 17.58 -15.93
C LEU A 240 -15.26 18.94 -15.52
N LEU A 241 -14.46 19.59 -16.38
CA LEU A 241 -13.82 20.87 -16.06
C LEU A 241 -14.82 22.01 -15.76
N PRO A 242 -15.90 22.20 -16.54
CA PRO A 242 -16.91 23.19 -16.22
C PRO A 242 -17.59 22.94 -14.88
N ARG A 243 -17.91 21.67 -14.57
CA ARG A 243 -18.48 21.31 -13.25
C ARG A 243 -17.51 21.61 -12.11
N LEU A 244 -16.22 21.28 -12.27
CA LEU A 244 -15.19 21.59 -11.29
C LEU A 244 -15.01 23.11 -11.12
N LEU A 245 -15.09 23.90 -12.20
CA LEU A 245 -15.08 25.36 -12.15
C LEU A 245 -16.27 25.90 -11.34
N ASP A 246 -17.47 25.40 -11.62
CA ASP A 246 -18.69 25.79 -10.89
C ASP A 246 -18.61 25.40 -9.41
N ASP A 247 -18.11 24.20 -9.11
CA ASP A 247 -17.90 23.73 -7.74
C ASP A 247 -16.90 24.60 -6.98
N VAL A 248 -15.78 24.99 -7.60
CA VAL A 248 -14.80 25.91 -7.02
C VAL A 248 -15.42 27.28 -6.77
N ALA A 249 -16.14 27.82 -7.76
CA ALA A 249 -16.79 29.14 -7.65
C ALA A 249 -17.87 29.16 -6.55
N PHE A 250 -18.66 28.08 -6.44
CA PHE A 250 -19.67 27.90 -5.41
C PHE A 250 -19.04 27.81 -4.02
N ASN A 251 -18.05 26.94 -3.84
CA ASN A 251 -17.34 26.80 -2.56
C ASN A 251 -16.63 28.10 -2.17
N TYR A 252 -16.07 28.83 -3.14
CA TYR A 252 -15.40 30.11 -2.89
C TYR A 252 -16.39 31.14 -2.35
N SER A 253 -17.55 31.25 -2.97
CA SER A 253 -18.62 32.15 -2.51
C SER A 253 -19.13 31.76 -1.12
N ARG A 254 -19.34 30.46 -0.87
CA ARG A 254 -19.78 29.94 0.44
C ARG A 254 -18.78 30.26 1.56
N ILE A 255 -17.50 29.97 1.34
CA ILE A 255 -16.44 30.18 2.34
C ILE A 255 -16.15 31.67 2.54
N LYS A 256 -16.24 32.47 1.47
CA LYS A 256 -16.14 33.93 1.54
C LYS A 256 -17.30 34.56 2.33
N GLN A 257 -18.51 34.03 2.21
CA GLN A 257 -19.67 34.47 3.02
C GLN A 257 -19.49 34.15 4.51
N LYS A 258 -18.92 32.98 4.86
CA LYS A 258 -18.51 32.68 6.24
C LYS A 258 -17.45 33.68 6.75
N GLY A 259 -16.73 34.32 5.84
CA GLY A 259 -15.78 35.38 6.14
C GLY A 259 -14.36 34.88 6.39
N VAL A 260 -14.00 33.72 5.84
CA VAL A 260 -12.63 33.17 5.86
C VAL A 260 -11.75 33.94 4.88
N PHE A 261 -10.50 34.16 5.25
CA PHE A 261 -9.54 34.88 4.41
C PHE A 261 -8.99 33.98 3.28
N LEU A 262 -9.48 34.18 2.06
CA LEU A 262 -9.08 33.41 0.87
C LEU A 262 -8.26 34.22 -0.16
N ASN A 263 -7.89 35.48 0.15
CA ASN A 263 -7.25 36.35 -0.84
C ASN A 263 -5.88 35.83 -1.30
N HIS A 264 -5.15 35.13 -0.42
CA HIS A 264 -3.84 34.56 -0.73
C HIS A 264 -3.88 33.43 -1.79
N LEU A 265 -5.05 32.80 -1.99
CA LEU A 265 -5.24 31.73 -2.97
C LEU A 265 -5.51 32.27 -4.38
N GLU A 266 -5.75 33.57 -4.52
CA GLU A 266 -6.07 34.23 -5.79
C GLU A 266 -7.12 33.49 -6.64
N VAL A 267 -8.12 32.87 -5.98
CA VAL A 267 -9.08 31.95 -6.61
C VAL A 267 -9.78 32.58 -7.81
N SER A 268 -10.17 33.86 -7.75
CA SER A 268 -10.80 34.57 -8.87
C SER A 268 -9.90 34.63 -10.10
N LYS A 269 -8.61 35.00 -9.94
CA LYS A 269 -7.67 35.09 -11.06
C LYS A 269 -7.42 33.71 -11.67
N ASN A 270 -7.33 32.68 -10.83
CA ASN A 270 -7.16 31.30 -11.26
C ASN A 270 -8.39 30.81 -12.06
N LEU A 271 -9.60 31.09 -11.58
CA LEU A 271 -10.84 30.76 -12.29
C LEU A 271 -10.92 31.47 -13.65
N ASP A 272 -10.58 32.76 -13.71
CA ASP A 272 -10.58 33.53 -14.95
C ASP A 272 -9.57 32.95 -15.96
N LEU A 273 -8.35 32.66 -15.50
CA LEU A 273 -7.30 32.07 -16.34
C LEU A 273 -7.72 30.68 -16.85
N ILE A 274 -8.23 29.81 -15.98
CA ILE A 274 -8.67 28.46 -16.36
C ILE A 274 -9.87 28.52 -17.31
N SER A 275 -10.78 29.50 -17.13
CA SER A 275 -11.91 29.69 -18.05
C SER A 275 -11.47 30.17 -19.44
N ALA A 276 -10.40 30.97 -19.50
CA ALA A 276 -9.83 31.44 -20.76
C ALA A 276 -9.09 30.31 -21.49
N THR A 277 -8.23 29.56 -20.78
CA THR A 277 -7.52 28.40 -21.34
C THR A 277 -8.50 27.32 -21.79
N LEU A 278 -9.56 27.05 -21.02
CA LEU A 278 -10.59 26.09 -21.41
C LEU A 278 -11.33 26.50 -22.69
N LYS A 279 -11.56 27.80 -22.92
CA LYS A 279 -12.16 28.27 -24.19
C LYS A 279 -11.21 28.06 -25.36
N GLU A 280 -9.91 28.30 -25.18
CA GLU A 280 -8.88 28.03 -26.18
C GLU A 280 -8.78 26.53 -26.46
N ASP A 281 -8.75 25.69 -25.43
CA ASP A 281 -8.69 24.23 -25.54
C ASP A 281 -9.94 23.67 -26.23
N LEU A 282 -11.14 24.18 -25.91
CA LEU A 282 -12.36 23.82 -26.64
C LEU A 282 -12.30 24.21 -28.12
N SER A 283 -11.67 25.35 -28.45
CA SER A 283 -11.49 25.72 -29.86
C SER A 283 -10.48 24.82 -30.58
N ALA A 284 -9.40 24.42 -29.90
CA ALA A 284 -8.39 23.51 -30.42
C ALA A 284 -8.94 22.08 -30.61
N LEU A 285 -9.72 21.58 -29.64
CA LEU A 285 -10.41 20.29 -29.73
C LEU A 285 -11.39 20.27 -30.90
N ARG A 286 -12.09 21.39 -31.15
CA ARG A 286 -12.97 21.53 -32.32
C ARG A 286 -12.21 21.38 -33.65
N GLN A 287 -10.95 21.80 -33.69
CA GLN A 287 -10.05 21.68 -34.83
C GLN A 287 -9.26 20.36 -34.87
N GLY A 288 -9.53 19.40 -33.98
CA GLY A 288 -8.83 18.10 -33.95
C GLY A 288 -7.42 18.12 -33.34
N LEU A 289 -6.99 19.23 -32.73
CA LEU A 289 -5.67 19.36 -32.10
C LEU A 289 -5.71 18.82 -30.66
N THR A 290 -5.17 17.63 -30.44
CA THR A 290 -5.29 16.89 -29.17
C THR A 290 -4.10 17.07 -28.23
N ASP A 291 -2.88 17.24 -28.74
CA ASP A 291 -1.66 17.21 -27.91
C ASP A 291 -1.62 18.33 -26.86
N ARG A 292 -1.77 19.59 -27.28
CA ARG A 292 -1.75 20.75 -26.36
C ARG A 292 -2.96 20.78 -25.43
N ALA A 293 -4.13 20.43 -25.97
CA ALA A 293 -5.38 20.45 -25.22
C ALA A 293 -5.35 19.44 -24.06
N LYS A 294 -4.72 18.27 -24.26
CA LYS A 294 -4.56 17.26 -23.21
C LYS A 294 -3.75 17.76 -22.03
N GLU A 295 -2.55 18.32 -22.29
CA GLU A 295 -1.67 18.84 -21.24
C GLU A 295 -2.35 19.95 -20.44
N HIS A 296 -2.93 20.93 -21.13
CA HIS A 296 -3.66 22.03 -20.49
C HIS A 296 -4.85 21.54 -19.67
N CYS A 297 -5.64 20.59 -20.20
CA CYS A 297 -6.78 20.02 -19.50
C CYS A 297 -6.37 19.31 -18.20
N GLU A 298 -5.32 18.50 -18.24
CA GLU A 298 -4.81 17.80 -17.06
C GLU A 298 -4.22 18.78 -16.02
N GLU A 299 -3.51 19.82 -16.46
CA GLU A 299 -2.97 20.86 -15.58
C GLU A 299 -4.08 21.68 -14.93
N ASN A 300 -5.07 22.11 -15.73
CA ASN A 300 -6.26 22.82 -15.26
C ASN A 300 -7.03 21.98 -14.22
N GLN A 301 -7.22 20.68 -14.49
CA GLN A 301 -7.88 19.78 -13.55
C GLN A 301 -7.12 19.70 -12.22
N LYS A 302 -5.79 19.50 -12.26
CA LYS A 302 -4.96 19.45 -11.05
C LYS A 302 -5.03 20.77 -10.28
N ARG A 303 -4.96 21.91 -10.97
CA ARG A 303 -5.04 23.25 -10.36
C ARG A 303 -6.39 23.48 -9.68
N LEU A 304 -7.51 23.10 -10.30
CA LEU A 304 -8.84 23.19 -9.68
C LEU A 304 -8.95 22.31 -8.43
N GLN A 305 -8.44 21.06 -8.49
CA GLN A 305 -8.43 20.16 -7.34
C GLN A 305 -7.58 20.68 -6.18
N GLN A 306 -6.41 21.25 -6.47
CA GLN A 306 -5.56 21.88 -5.46
C GLN A 306 -6.24 23.09 -4.81
N LEU A 307 -6.94 23.91 -5.59
CA LEU A 307 -7.71 25.04 -5.06
C LEU A 307 -8.84 24.56 -4.15
N LEU A 308 -9.60 23.54 -4.55
CA LEU A 308 -10.63 22.94 -3.69
C LEU A 308 -10.05 22.44 -2.37
N ALA A 309 -8.98 21.65 -2.43
CA ALA A 309 -8.35 21.09 -1.23
C ALA A 309 -7.80 22.19 -0.30
N ALA A 310 -7.20 23.24 -0.86
CA ALA A 310 -6.70 24.37 -0.08
C ALA A 310 -7.86 25.16 0.57
N MET A 311 -8.95 25.39 -0.16
CA MET A 311 -10.14 26.05 0.38
C MET A 311 -10.81 25.23 1.48
N GLU A 312 -10.93 23.91 1.33
CA GLU A 312 -11.44 23.03 2.38
C GLU A 312 -10.55 23.05 3.63
N ARG A 313 -9.23 23.12 3.44
CA ARG A 313 -8.28 23.22 4.55
C ARG A 313 -8.47 24.51 5.33
N GLU A 314 -8.67 25.63 4.64
CA GLU A 314 -8.96 26.93 5.26
C GLU A 314 -10.34 26.95 5.96
N ASP A 315 -11.37 26.34 5.37
CA ASP A 315 -12.70 26.23 5.97
C ASP A 315 -12.66 25.42 7.28
N LYS A 316 -12.01 24.24 7.25
CA LYS A 316 -11.82 23.42 8.44
C LYS A 316 -10.98 24.11 9.51
N ALA A 317 -9.90 24.78 9.11
CA ALA A 317 -9.06 25.52 10.04
C ALA A 317 -9.82 26.66 10.72
N PHE A 318 -10.70 27.35 9.99
CA PHE A 318 -11.55 28.39 10.54
C PHE A 318 -12.54 27.85 11.58
N ASP A 319 -13.22 26.74 11.26
CA ASP A 319 -14.15 26.08 12.19
C ASP A 319 -13.40 25.56 13.45
N GLU A 320 -12.20 25.00 13.28
CA GLU A 320 -11.34 24.57 14.41
C GLU A 320 -10.90 25.75 15.28
N ILE A 321 -10.50 26.89 14.69
CA ILE A 321 -10.14 28.10 15.46
C ILE A 321 -11.31 28.55 16.31
N ALA A 322 -12.53 28.56 15.79
CA ALA A 322 -13.70 29.00 16.56
C ALA A 322 -13.91 28.13 17.83
N LEU A 323 -13.71 26.82 17.72
CA LEU A 323 -13.80 25.88 18.85
C LEU A 323 -12.64 26.07 19.84
N ILE A 324 -11.40 26.14 19.34
CA ILE A 324 -10.20 26.31 20.16
C ILE A 324 -10.23 27.66 20.89
N ASN A 325 -10.69 28.72 20.23
CA ASN A 325 -10.80 30.05 20.82
C ASN A 325 -11.77 30.07 22.01
N LYS A 326 -12.92 29.39 21.89
CA LYS A 326 -13.86 29.25 23.01
C LYS A 326 -13.23 28.47 24.18
N ALA A 327 -12.58 27.34 23.89
CA ALA A 327 -11.92 26.53 24.90
C ALA A 327 -10.75 27.26 25.59
N LEU A 328 -9.97 28.05 24.84
CA LEU A 328 -8.90 28.90 25.37
C LEU A 328 -9.44 29.98 26.30
N LEU A 329 -10.56 30.61 25.96
CA LEU A 329 -11.18 31.60 26.82
C LEU A 329 -11.61 30.98 28.16
N GLU A 330 -12.28 29.83 28.12
CA GLU A 330 -12.70 29.07 29.31
C GLU A 330 -11.46 28.67 30.14
N ALA A 331 -10.47 28.02 29.52
CA ALA A 331 -9.23 27.62 30.17
C ALA A 331 -8.43 28.81 30.75
N SER A 332 -8.45 29.97 30.09
CA SER A 332 -7.82 31.21 30.59
C SER A 332 -8.46 31.65 31.90
N THR A 333 -9.78 31.67 31.95
CA THR A 333 -10.52 32.07 33.15
C THR A 333 -10.34 31.07 34.28
N GLU A 334 -10.36 29.77 33.99
CA GLU A 334 -10.11 28.72 34.98
C GLU A 334 -8.69 28.80 35.53
N ASN A 335 -7.69 28.94 34.66
CA ASN A 335 -6.29 29.03 35.07
C ASN A 335 -6.04 30.29 35.92
N ALA A 336 -6.67 31.42 35.58
CA ALA A 336 -6.58 32.64 36.39
C ALA A 336 -7.21 32.50 37.78
N ASN A 337 -8.36 31.84 37.87
CA ASN A 337 -9.01 31.54 39.14
C ASN A 337 -8.16 30.59 39.99
N LEU A 338 -7.64 29.52 39.37
CA LEU A 338 -6.76 28.55 40.01
C LEU A 338 -5.49 29.21 40.54
N PHE A 339 -4.83 30.02 39.71
CA PHE A 339 -3.62 30.76 40.11
C PHE A 339 -3.88 31.68 41.29
N THR A 340 -5.02 32.38 41.30
CA THR A 340 -5.41 33.26 42.42
C THR A 340 -5.66 32.49 43.71
N GLU A 341 -6.32 31.33 43.63
CA GLU A 341 -6.56 30.44 44.77
C GLU A 341 -5.24 29.90 45.32
N VAL A 342 -4.35 29.45 44.44
CA VAL A 342 -3.01 28.94 44.80
C VAL A 342 -2.17 30.05 45.42
N ARG A 343 -2.16 31.25 44.84
CA ARG A 343 -1.42 32.39 45.38
C ARG A 343 -1.85 32.71 46.81
N LYS A 344 -3.15 32.79 47.08
CA LYS A 344 -3.66 33.00 48.45
C LYS A 344 -3.25 31.87 49.40
N SER A 345 -3.32 30.63 48.92
CA SER A 345 -2.94 29.44 49.70
C SER A 345 -1.45 29.45 50.03
N VAL A 346 -0.59 29.78 49.08
CA VAL A 346 0.85 29.93 49.30
C VAL A 346 1.12 31.09 50.25
N GLU A 347 0.50 32.26 50.07
CA GLU A 347 0.70 33.42 50.97
C GLU A 347 0.35 33.10 52.43
N MET A 348 -0.73 32.34 52.68
CA MET A 348 -1.10 31.90 54.03
C MET A 348 -0.10 30.90 54.64
N VAL A 349 0.57 30.11 53.82
CA VAL A 349 1.34 28.93 54.22
C VAL A 349 2.86 29.16 54.09
N ALA A 350 3.28 30.23 53.41
CA ALA A 350 4.66 30.50 53.02
C ALA A 350 5.63 30.59 54.20
N ILE A 351 5.20 31.25 55.28
CA ILE A 351 6.02 31.43 56.49
C ILE A 351 6.16 30.11 57.25
N ARG A 352 5.10 29.29 57.25
CA ARG A 352 4.99 28.07 58.06
C ARG A 352 5.82 26.91 57.51
N PHE A 353 5.98 26.81 56.19
CA PHE A 353 6.69 25.70 55.54
C PHE A 353 7.98 26.12 54.82
N GLY A 354 8.40 27.37 54.96
CA GLY A 354 9.66 27.84 54.35
C GLY A 354 9.63 27.80 52.82
N PHE A 355 8.48 28.08 52.21
CA PHE A 355 8.28 28.09 50.76
C PHE A 355 8.94 29.27 50.03
N SER A 356 10.10 29.75 50.52
CA SER A 356 10.83 30.87 49.92
C SER A 356 11.21 30.62 48.45
N GLN A 357 11.37 29.37 48.04
CA GLN A 357 11.62 28.98 46.64
C GLN A 357 10.34 28.99 45.78
N LEU A 358 9.19 28.62 46.34
CA LEU A 358 7.90 28.65 45.65
C LEU A 358 7.36 30.08 45.49
N SER A 359 7.67 30.98 46.43
CA SER A 359 7.41 32.41 46.25
C SER A 359 8.20 33.02 45.07
N THR A 360 9.29 32.39 44.63
CA THR A 360 10.09 32.84 43.47
C THR A 360 9.62 32.21 42.15
N SER A 361 8.91 31.08 42.18
CA SER A 361 8.33 30.45 40.98
C SER A 361 6.95 31.02 40.62
N LEU A 362 6.16 31.47 41.60
CA LEU A 362 4.86 32.13 41.39
C LEU A 362 4.94 33.35 40.43
N PRO A 363 5.89 34.30 40.59
CA PRO A 363 6.03 35.43 39.66
C PRO A 363 6.45 35.00 38.25
N LYS A 364 7.16 33.87 38.11
CA LYS A 364 7.53 33.34 36.79
C LYS A 364 6.30 32.80 36.07
N ILE A 365 5.48 32.01 36.76
CA ILE A 365 4.21 31.49 36.24
C ILE A 365 3.25 32.64 35.92
N GLU A 366 3.15 33.66 36.78
CA GLU A 366 2.34 34.86 36.52
C GLU A 366 2.78 35.58 35.25
N LYS A 367 4.10 35.77 35.07
CA LYS A 367 4.67 36.41 33.88
C LYS A 367 4.42 35.60 32.61
N GLU A 368 4.59 34.28 32.67
CA GLU A 368 4.32 33.37 31.56
C GLU A 368 2.83 33.39 31.19
N MET A 369 1.95 33.37 32.19
CA MET A 369 0.51 33.41 31.99
C MET A 369 0.04 34.76 31.39
N MET A 370 0.63 35.87 31.82
CA MET A 370 0.41 37.19 31.19
C MET A 370 0.89 37.21 29.73
N ALA A 371 2.05 36.62 29.44
CA ALA A 371 2.58 36.54 28.09
C ALA A 371 1.68 35.71 27.18
N SER A 372 1.19 34.55 27.64
CA SER A 372 0.25 33.71 26.90
C SER A 372 -1.10 34.40 26.69
N MET A 373 -1.56 35.21 27.65
CA MET A 373 -2.78 36.00 27.47
C MET A 373 -2.59 37.15 26.46
N GLU A 374 -1.40 37.74 26.41
CA GLU A 374 -1.07 38.76 25.41
C GLU A 374 -0.97 38.16 24.01
N THR A 375 -0.36 36.97 23.86
CA THR A 375 -0.33 36.25 22.57
C THR A 375 -1.74 35.86 22.14
N TYR A 376 -2.57 35.32 23.04
CA TYR A 376 -3.98 35.05 22.76
C TYR A 376 -4.73 36.29 22.27
N ARG A 377 -4.60 37.44 22.95
CA ARG A 377 -5.25 38.70 22.51
C ARG A 377 -4.75 39.18 21.13
N LYS A 378 -3.47 39.00 20.83
CA LYS A 378 -2.91 39.29 19.50
C LYS A 378 -3.53 38.37 18.45
N LEU A 379 -3.63 37.07 18.72
CA LEU A 379 -4.25 36.08 17.83
C LEU A 379 -5.75 36.36 17.62
N GLU A 380 -6.47 36.77 18.67
CA GLU A 380 -7.87 37.15 18.57
C GLU A 380 -8.05 38.39 17.69
N ARG A 381 -7.18 39.40 17.87
CA ARG A 381 -7.18 40.60 17.02
C ARG A 381 -6.90 40.26 15.56
N MET A 382 -5.88 39.44 15.29
CA MET A 382 -5.54 38.99 13.93
C MET A 382 -6.68 38.20 13.29
N ASN A 383 -7.39 37.37 14.06
CA ASN A 383 -8.56 36.62 13.61
C ASN A 383 -9.75 37.56 13.27
N ARG A 384 -9.98 38.61 14.09
CA ARG A 384 -11.01 39.63 13.83
C ARG A 384 -10.69 40.51 12.62
N GLU A 385 -9.41 40.87 12.45
CA GLU A 385 -8.94 41.68 11.31
C GLU A 385 -8.94 40.89 10.00
N LYS A 386 -9.08 39.55 10.04
CA LYS A 386 -9.21 38.67 8.86
C LYS A 386 -8.12 38.90 7.82
N SER A 387 -6.90 39.15 8.27
CA SER A 387 -5.77 39.51 7.40
C SER A 387 -4.89 38.32 7.02
N ILE A 388 -5.03 37.20 7.72
CA ILE A 388 -4.08 36.07 7.69
C ILE A 388 -4.83 34.77 7.41
N PRO A 389 -4.23 33.80 6.69
CA PRO A 389 -4.81 32.48 6.49
C PRO A 389 -5.18 31.79 7.81
N ALA A 390 -6.35 31.15 7.84
CA ALA A 390 -6.84 30.44 9.01
C ALA A 390 -5.94 29.25 9.34
N SER A 391 -5.38 28.56 8.33
CA SER A 391 -4.45 27.45 8.56
C SER A 391 -3.19 27.85 9.33
N THR A 392 -2.63 29.04 9.07
CA THR A 392 -1.47 29.56 9.81
C THR A 392 -1.86 29.98 11.22
N LEU A 393 -2.99 30.67 11.37
CA LEU A 393 -3.49 31.08 12.68
C LEU A 393 -3.78 29.87 13.57
N LEU A 394 -4.32 28.79 13.02
CA LEU A 394 -4.64 27.57 13.76
C LEU A 394 -3.41 26.98 14.47
N ILE A 395 -2.24 27.01 13.83
CA ILE A 395 -0.99 26.52 14.42
C ILE A 395 -0.67 27.35 15.67
N SER A 396 -0.69 28.68 15.55
CA SER A 396 -0.43 29.57 16.69
C SER A 396 -1.48 29.45 17.80
N TYR A 397 -2.75 29.20 17.46
CA TYR A 397 -3.79 28.91 18.45
C TYR A 397 -3.52 27.59 19.20
N LYS A 398 -3.05 26.55 18.50
CA LYS A 398 -2.68 25.26 19.12
C LYS A 398 -1.44 25.38 20.01
N GLU A 399 -0.45 26.16 19.60
CA GLU A 399 0.73 26.47 20.44
C GLU A 399 0.30 27.22 21.72
N CYS A 400 -0.52 28.26 21.59
CA CYS A 400 -1.06 28.99 22.72
C CYS A 400 -1.87 28.09 23.68
N GLN A 401 -2.67 27.16 23.13
CA GLN A 401 -3.41 26.18 23.91
C GLN A 401 -2.48 25.26 24.70
N GLN A 402 -1.39 24.79 24.08
CA GLN A 402 -0.39 23.95 24.73
C GLN A 402 0.33 24.70 25.85
N ASP A 403 0.73 25.96 25.61
CA ASP A 403 1.38 26.80 26.61
C ASP A 403 0.47 27.00 27.84
N MET A 404 -0.81 27.29 27.62
CA MET A 404 -1.78 27.45 28.70
C MET A 404 -2.06 26.14 29.45
N ALA A 405 -2.06 25.00 28.76
CA ALA A 405 -2.20 23.69 29.40
C ALA A 405 -0.99 23.38 30.29
N ASN A 406 0.23 23.69 29.85
CA ASN A 406 1.45 23.53 30.64
C ASN A 406 1.40 24.41 31.91
N GLN A 407 0.99 25.68 31.78
CA GLN A 407 0.83 26.60 32.92
C GLN A 407 -0.21 26.10 33.93
N THR A 408 -1.32 25.55 33.44
CA THR A 408 -2.36 24.97 34.30
C THR A 408 -1.80 23.80 35.09
N LYS A 409 -1.02 22.92 34.45
CA LYS A 409 -0.37 21.79 35.09
C LYS A 409 0.63 22.24 36.16
N ASP A 410 1.46 23.25 35.87
CA ASP A 410 2.44 23.77 36.84
C ASP A 410 1.74 24.41 38.05
N THR A 411 0.64 25.13 37.82
CA THR A 411 -0.18 25.70 38.89
C THR A 411 -0.84 24.61 39.75
N GLN A 412 -1.32 23.53 39.13
CA GLN A 412 -1.87 22.36 39.84
C GLN A 412 -0.81 21.64 40.69
N LEU A 413 0.41 21.47 40.16
CA LEU A 413 1.51 20.87 40.91
C LEU A 413 1.84 21.67 42.18
N ILE A 414 1.85 22.99 42.10
CA ILE A 414 2.02 23.86 43.27
C ILE A 414 0.85 23.69 44.24
N LYS A 415 -0.39 23.67 43.74
CA LYS A 415 -1.59 23.45 44.57
C LYS A 415 -1.47 22.14 45.37
N GLU A 416 -1.08 21.05 44.71
CA GLU A 416 -0.90 19.76 45.35
C GLU A 416 0.21 19.78 46.41
N GLN A 417 1.33 20.44 46.16
CA GLN A 417 2.42 20.56 47.13
C GLN A 417 1.96 21.28 48.40
N VAL A 418 1.21 22.38 48.25
CA VAL A 418 0.67 23.15 49.39
C VAL A 418 -0.36 22.33 50.18
N LEU A 419 -1.27 21.64 49.48
CA LEU A 419 -2.29 20.81 50.13
C LEU A 419 -1.68 19.62 50.88
N ARG A 420 -0.69 18.93 50.28
CA ARG A 420 0.02 17.82 50.93
C ARG A 420 0.74 18.30 52.19
N ALA A 421 1.47 19.42 52.10
CA ALA A 421 2.15 20.01 53.24
C ALA A 421 1.19 20.33 54.41
N SER A 422 0.07 20.99 54.13
CA SER A 422 -0.94 21.32 55.14
C SER A 422 -1.60 20.07 55.73
N SER A 423 -1.89 19.07 54.91
CA SER A 423 -2.49 17.80 55.35
C SER A 423 -1.55 16.99 56.23
N ASP A 424 -0.26 16.95 55.89
CA ASP A 424 0.75 16.20 56.65
C ASP A 424 0.95 16.80 58.04
N GLU A 425 0.95 18.13 58.15
CA GLU A 425 1.01 18.80 59.44
C GLU A 425 -0.23 18.54 60.30
N GLU A 426 -1.43 18.63 59.72
CA GLU A 426 -2.68 18.31 60.45
C GLU A 426 -2.68 16.85 60.92
N ARG A 427 -2.19 15.94 60.07
CA ARG A 427 -2.03 14.53 60.41
C ARG A 427 -1.04 14.35 61.56
N ALA A 428 0.11 15.02 61.53
CA ALA A 428 1.11 14.95 62.60
C ALA A 428 0.53 15.44 63.93
N LYS A 429 -0.21 16.55 63.95
CA LYS A 429 -0.91 17.06 65.16
C LYS A 429 -1.91 16.05 65.73
N LYS A 430 -2.71 15.41 64.86
CA LYS A 430 -3.64 14.35 65.27
C LYS A 430 -2.92 13.12 65.85
N GLN A 431 -1.77 12.75 65.27
CA GLN A 431 -0.97 11.63 65.80
C GLN A 431 -0.31 11.98 67.13
N LEU A 432 0.22 13.19 67.29
CA LEU A 432 0.77 13.66 68.55
C LEU A 432 -0.26 13.58 69.69
N LEU A 433 -1.51 14.02 69.45
CA LEU A 433 -2.60 13.88 70.43
C LEU A 433 -2.88 12.43 70.81
N LYS A 434 -2.81 11.50 69.85
CA LYS A 434 -2.96 10.07 70.12
C LYS A 434 -1.80 9.52 70.94
N LEU A 435 -0.57 9.93 70.63
CA LEU A 435 0.62 9.53 71.38
C LEU A 435 0.53 9.99 72.84
N HIS A 436 0.09 11.23 73.09
CA HIS A 436 -0.20 11.74 74.44
C HIS A 436 -1.24 10.90 75.17
N LEU A 437 -2.32 10.50 74.51
CA LEU A 437 -3.38 9.70 75.12
C LEU A 437 -2.88 8.29 75.50
N ILE A 438 -2.13 7.65 74.59
CA ILE A 438 -1.52 6.34 74.85
C ILE A 438 -0.51 6.43 75.99
N MET A 439 0.29 7.50 76.03
CA MET A 439 1.27 7.71 77.09
C MET A 439 0.61 7.86 78.46
N ASN A 440 -0.45 8.68 78.55
CA ASN A 440 -1.25 8.80 79.76
C ASN A 440 -1.89 7.46 80.18
N GLU A 441 -2.37 6.66 79.22
CA GLU A 441 -2.92 5.33 79.51
C GLU A 441 -1.87 4.39 80.11
N ILE A 442 -0.64 4.39 79.57
CA ILE A 442 0.50 3.64 80.10
C ILE A 442 0.78 4.04 81.55
N GLU A 443 0.86 5.35 81.83
CA GLU A 443 1.12 5.86 83.17
C GLU A 443 0.03 5.46 84.17
N VAL A 444 -1.25 5.62 83.79
CA VAL A 444 -2.40 5.26 84.64
C VAL A 444 -2.43 3.76 84.91
N LYS A 445 -2.23 2.92 83.89
CA LYS A 445 -2.19 1.46 84.05
C LYS A 445 -1.15 1.05 85.07
N ILE A 446 0.02 1.68 85.08
CA ILE A 446 1.09 1.32 86.01
C ILE A 446 0.80 1.79 87.43
N HIS A 447 0.34 3.03 87.60
CA HIS A 447 0.02 3.57 88.92
C HIS A 447 -1.10 2.76 89.60
N ARG A 448 -2.07 2.27 88.82
CA ARG A 448 -3.18 1.45 89.34
C ARG A 448 -2.71 0.10 89.90
N HIS A 449 -1.77 -0.58 89.25
CA HIS A 449 -1.30 -1.92 89.65
C HIS A 449 -0.17 -1.89 90.70
N ARG A 450 0.18 -0.71 91.24
CA ARG A 450 1.13 -0.50 92.36
C ARG A 450 2.36 -1.41 92.31
N LEU A 451 2.99 -1.48 91.13
CA LEU A 451 4.13 -2.36 90.86
C LEU A 451 5.28 -2.05 91.84
N PRO A 452 5.68 -2.99 92.73
CA PRO A 452 6.60 -2.72 93.84
C PRO A 452 7.99 -2.27 93.40
N GLN A 453 8.45 -2.77 92.26
CA GLN A 453 9.67 -2.32 91.58
C GLN A 453 9.46 -2.40 90.08
N ILE A 454 9.50 -1.25 89.42
CA ILE A 454 9.53 -1.19 87.97
C ILE A 454 11.00 -1.16 87.56
N SER A 455 11.42 -2.05 86.66
CA SER A 455 12.82 -2.15 86.19
C SER A 455 13.33 -0.78 85.69
N GLU A 456 14.59 -0.41 85.99
CA GLU A 456 15.21 0.84 85.52
C GLU A 456 15.08 1.05 83.99
N ASN A 457 15.09 -0.05 83.23
CA ASN A 457 14.91 -0.04 81.78
C ASN A 457 13.60 0.64 81.35
N TYR A 458 12.53 0.47 82.13
CA TYR A 458 11.23 1.08 81.84
C TYR A 458 11.21 2.59 82.09
N GLN A 459 11.85 3.07 83.16
CA GLN A 459 11.96 4.51 83.39
C GLN A 459 12.73 5.20 82.26
N GLY A 460 13.76 4.53 81.74
CA GLY A 460 14.46 4.96 80.53
C GLY A 460 13.60 4.93 79.26
N ASP A 461 12.66 3.99 79.13
CA ASP A 461 11.74 3.92 77.99
C ASP A 461 10.66 4.99 78.04
N VAL A 462 10.09 5.27 79.22
CA VAL A 462 9.16 6.38 79.46
C VAL A 462 9.81 7.72 79.16
N ALA A 463 11.02 7.94 79.69
CA ALA A 463 11.77 9.16 79.44
C ALA A 463 12.04 9.35 77.93
N ARG A 464 12.41 8.28 77.21
CA ARG A 464 12.58 8.32 75.76
C ARG A 464 11.27 8.60 75.01
N CYS A 465 10.13 8.05 75.45
CA CYS A 465 8.82 8.37 74.87
C CYS A 465 8.48 9.86 75.04
N HIS A 466 8.71 10.43 76.23
CA HIS A 466 8.52 11.86 76.46
C HIS A 466 9.45 12.71 75.61
N GLN A 467 10.72 12.32 75.46
CA GLN A 467 11.66 12.99 74.55
C GLN A 467 11.16 12.98 73.10
N TYR A 468 10.58 11.87 72.62
CA TYR A 468 9.98 11.83 71.27
C TYR A 468 8.76 12.75 71.15
N ILE A 469 7.88 12.78 72.14
CA ILE A 469 6.72 13.68 72.17
C ILE A 469 7.16 15.15 72.17
N GLU A 470 8.10 15.52 73.05
CA GLU A 470 8.70 16.86 73.13
C GLU A 470 9.39 17.23 71.81
N SER A 471 10.14 16.31 71.20
CA SER A 471 10.79 16.55 69.91
C SER A 471 9.76 16.80 68.78
N ILE A 472 8.64 16.08 68.77
CA ILE A 472 7.56 16.31 67.80
C ILE A 472 6.89 17.66 68.05
N GLU A 473 6.69 18.05 69.31
CA GLU A 473 6.14 19.36 69.69
C GLU A 473 7.07 20.51 69.29
N GLU A 474 8.36 20.38 69.56
CA GLU A 474 9.38 21.33 69.17
C GLU A 474 9.39 21.50 67.65
N LEU A 475 9.46 20.39 66.89
CA LEU A 475 9.40 20.41 65.43
C LEU A 475 8.12 21.08 64.91
N LEU A 476 6.96 20.82 65.51
CA LEU A 476 5.68 21.46 65.14
C LEU A 476 5.61 22.95 65.52
N SER A 477 6.42 23.41 66.47
CA SER A 477 6.46 24.80 66.94
C SER A 477 7.42 25.68 66.11
N VAL A 478 8.42 25.08 65.47
CA VAL A 478 9.41 25.78 64.66
C VAL A 478 8.83 26.22 63.32
N ASN A 479 9.08 27.48 62.96
CA ASN A 479 8.86 28.00 61.61
C ASN A 479 10.23 28.31 60.98
N PRO A 480 10.57 27.78 59.80
CA PRO A 480 9.77 26.90 58.94
C PRO A 480 9.77 25.42 59.37
N LEU A 481 8.63 24.75 59.18
CA LEU A 481 8.42 23.34 59.47
C LEU A 481 9.09 22.45 58.41
N ASP A 482 10.00 21.57 58.84
CA ASP A 482 10.54 20.51 57.99
C ASP A 482 9.65 19.26 58.04
N ILE A 483 8.77 19.12 57.06
CA ILE A 483 7.83 18.00 56.94
C ILE A 483 8.56 16.64 56.89
N LYS A 484 9.76 16.57 56.29
CA LYS A 484 10.49 15.30 56.16
C LYS A 484 10.96 14.82 57.52
N SER A 485 11.61 15.71 58.27
CA SER A 485 12.08 15.43 59.62
C SER A 485 10.89 15.15 60.55
N LEU A 486 9.81 15.93 60.47
CA LEU A 486 8.59 15.71 61.24
C LEU A 486 7.99 14.32 61.01
N ASN A 487 7.79 13.92 59.75
CA ASN A 487 7.19 12.62 59.43
C ASN A 487 8.05 11.44 59.90
N LEU A 488 9.39 11.57 59.84
CA LEU A 488 10.31 10.55 60.37
C LEU A 488 10.19 10.46 61.89
N THR A 489 10.31 11.58 62.61
CA THR A 489 10.23 11.60 64.08
C THR A 489 8.86 11.11 64.58
N VAL A 490 7.77 11.46 63.91
CA VAL A 490 6.42 10.96 64.24
C VAL A 490 6.33 9.44 64.02
N SER A 491 6.90 8.90 62.94
CA SER A 491 6.88 7.45 62.69
C SER A 491 7.71 6.70 63.73
N GLU A 492 8.90 7.18 64.05
CA GLU A 492 9.77 6.59 65.07
C GLU A 492 9.12 6.66 66.46
N GLY A 493 8.52 7.79 66.81
CA GLY A 493 7.80 7.99 68.07
C GLY A 493 6.60 7.05 68.20
N ILE A 494 5.82 6.86 67.13
CA ILE A 494 4.73 5.87 67.06
C ILE A 494 5.28 4.47 67.36
N ASP A 495 6.28 4.01 66.61
CA ASP A 495 6.81 2.65 66.78
C ASP A 495 7.35 2.41 68.19
N TYR A 496 8.00 3.41 68.79
CA TYR A 496 8.55 3.30 70.13
C TYR A 496 7.47 3.26 71.22
N ILE A 497 6.49 4.17 71.17
CA ILE A 497 5.40 4.25 72.15
C ILE A 497 4.50 3.02 72.09
N TYR A 498 4.18 2.50 70.90
CA TYR A 498 3.40 1.27 70.78
C TYR A 498 4.15 0.03 71.30
N LYS A 499 5.48 -0.04 71.12
CA LYS A 499 6.30 -1.10 71.74
C LYS A 499 6.23 -1.02 73.26
N LEU A 500 6.35 0.19 73.82
CA LEU A 500 6.23 0.39 75.27
C LEU A 500 4.84 0.01 75.78
N TYR A 501 3.78 0.43 75.08
CA TYR A 501 2.39 0.08 75.40
C TYR A 501 2.18 -1.44 75.50
N ASN A 502 2.67 -2.19 74.50
CA ASN A 502 2.57 -3.65 74.49
C ASN A 502 3.40 -4.29 75.62
N ASN A 503 4.61 -3.79 75.86
CA ASN A 503 5.44 -4.28 76.97
C ASN A 503 4.77 -4.05 78.32
N VAL A 504 4.17 -2.89 78.54
CA VAL A 504 3.44 -2.56 79.77
C VAL A 504 2.20 -3.42 79.94
N ASN A 505 1.39 -3.58 78.89
CA ASN A 505 0.22 -4.47 78.95
C ASN A 505 0.62 -5.91 79.26
N ASN A 506 1.73 -6.39 78.70
CA ASN A 506 2.25 -7.73 79.02
C ASN A 506 2.69 -7.82 80.49
N ILE A 507 3.37 -6.80 81.03
CA ILE A 507 3.77 -6.76 82.45
C ILE A 507 2.55 -6.72 83.37
N VAL A 508 1.57 -5.87 83.08
CA VAL A 508 0.33 -5.78 83.86
C VAL A 508 -0.41 -7.11 83.83
N GLY A 509 -0.56 -7.73 82.65
CA GLY A 509 -1.16 -9.05 82.53
C GLY A 509 -0.41 -10.12 83.33
N MET A 510 0.93 -10.10 83.32
CA MET A 510 1.74 -11.01 84.14
C MET A 510 1.52 -10.76 85.64
N VAL A 511 1.44 -9.51 86.07
CA VAL A 511 1.21 -9.13 87.48
C VAL A 511 -0.14 -9.61 87.95
N ASP A 512 -1.21 -9.37 87.18
CA ASP A 512 -2.55 -9.85 87.48
C ASP A 512 -2.57 -11.38 87.59
N MET A 513 -1.85 -12.09 86.71
CA MET A 513 -1.75 -13.55 86.78
C MET A 513 -1.00 -14.03 88.02
N VAL A 514 0.09 -13.37 88.41
CA VAL A 514 0.86 -13.70 89.63
C VAL A 514 0.00 -13.48 90.86
N GLU A 515 -0.70 -12.35 90.96
CA GLU A 515 -1.57 -12.05 92.11
C GLU A 515 -2.68 -13.08 92.26
N HIS A 516 -3.39 -13.40 91.17
CA HIS A 516 -4.42 -14.45 91.20
C HIS A 516 -3.83 -15.82 91.56
N ALA A 517 -2.64 -16.16 91.03
CA ALA A 517 -1.95 -17.41 91.34
C ALA A 517 -1.56 -17.49 92.83
N ILE A 518 -1.02 -16.41 93.41
CA ILE A 518 -0.66 -16.35 94.83
C ILE A 518 -1.92 -16.42 95.70
N VAL A 519 -2.99 -15.68 95.37
CA VAL A 519 -4.26 -15.73 96.12
C VAL A 519 -4.87 -17.13 96.11
N PHE A 520 -4.86 -17.80 94.95
CA PHE A 520 -5.30 -19.19 94.84
C PHE A 520 -4.42 -20.14 95.67
N GLY A 521 -3.10 -20.00 95.55
CA GLY A 521 -2.13 -20.80 96.30
C GLY A 521 -2.22 -20.61 97.83
N ASN A 522 -2.57 -19.41 98.29
CA ASN A 522 -2.72 -19.08 99.72
C ASN A 522 -3.74 -19.96 100.46
N LYS A 523 -4.76 -20.47 99.75
CA LYS A 523 -5.76 -21.39 100.33
C LYS A 523 -5.16 -22.71 100.81
N TYR A 524 -4.04 -23.15 100.23
CA TYR A 524 -3.45 -24.47 100.46
C TYR A 524 -2.14 -24.43 101.26
N ARG A 525 -1.67 -23.23 101.67
CA ARG A 525 -0.41 -23.03 102.43
C ARG A 525 -0.33 -23.88 103.70
N SER A 526 -1.42 -23.99 104.43
CA SER A 526 -1.50 -24.77 105.68
C SER A 526 -1.51 -26.28 105.47
N SER A 527 -1.84 -26.75 104.27
CA SER A 527 -1.97 -28.18 103.94
C SER A 527 -0.71 -28.77 103.30
N PHE A 528 0.11 -27.94 102.63
CA PHE A 528 1.30 -28.40 101.90
C PHE A 528 2.51 -27.46 102.13
N PRO A 529 3.47 -27.85 102.99
CA PRO A 529 4.64 -27.02 103.30
C PRO A 529 5.54 -26.69 102.09
N ALA A 530 5.59 -27.58 101.10
CA ALA A 530 6.36 -27.36 99.88
C ALA A 530 5.82 -26.19 99.04
N VAL A 531 4.50 -26.01 99.03
CA VAL A 531 3.82 -24.92 98.31
C VAL A 531 4.05 -23.59 99.01
N ASP A 532 4.03 -23.57 100.34
CA ASP A 532 4.29 -22.37 101.12
C ASP A 532 5.70 -21.79 100.85
N SER A 533 6.72 -22.66 100.74
CA SER A 533 8.08 -22.24 100.39
C SER A 533 8.18 -21.66 98.97
N GLU A 534 7.52 -22.27 97.98
CA GLU A 534 7.56 -21.79 96.59
C GLU A 534 6.74 -20.51 96.38
N LEU A 535 5.58 -20.38 97.03
CA LEU A 535 4.81 -19.14 97.02
C LEU A 535 5.53 -18.00 97.73
N THR A 536 6.22 -18.27 98.83
CA THR A 536 7.07 -17.28 99.49
C THR A 536 8.22 -16.84 98.59
N ARG A 537 8.81 -17.77 97.82
CA ARG A 537 9.83 -17.44 96.80
C ARG A 537 9.23 -16.62 95.64
N ALA A 538 8.03 -16.95 95.18
CA ALA A 538 7.32 -16.17 94.16
C ALA A 538 6.97 -14.75 94.66
N GLU A 539 6.55 -14.59 95.92
CA GLU A 539 6.29 -13.29 96.56
C GLU A 539 7.55 -12.45 96.68
N LEU A 540 8.70 -13.08 96.99
CA LEU A 540 10.00 -12.39 97.01
C LEU A 540 10.40 -11.93 95.60
N SER A 541 10.32 -12.80 94.59
CA SER A 541 10.59 -12.43 93.19
C SER A 541 9.64 -11.34 92.68
N PHE A 542 8.36 -11.39 93.07
CA PHE A 542 7.37 -10.36 92.74
C PHE A 542 7.73 -9.01 93.38
N ARG A 543 8.17 -9.01 94.64
CA ARG A 543 8.65 -7.80 95.34
C ARG A 543 9.94 -7.24 94.74
N ASN A 544 10.79 -8.10 94.19
CA ASN A 544 12.03 -7.72 93.52
C ASN A 544 11.83 -7.28 92.05
N GLY A 545 10.59 -7.23 91.55
CA GLY A 545 10.27 -6.80 90.18
C GLY A 545 10.55 -7.84 89.09
N GLU A 546 10.87 -9.09 89.44
CA GLU A 546 11.10 -10.20 88.51
C GLU A 546 9.78 -10.91 88.16
N TYR A 547 8.84 -10.19 87.54
CA TYR A 547 7.46 -10.67 87.33
C TYR A 547 7.35 -11.97 86.50
N THR A 548 8.21 -12.14 85.49
CA THR A 548 8.25 -13.37 84.67
C THR A 548 8.69 -14.59 85.49
N GLN A 549 9.69 -14.42 86.35
CA GLN A 549 10.17 -15.48 87.24
C GLN A 549 9.15 -15.76 88.35
N ALA A 550 8.56 -14.71 88.93
CA ALA A 550 7.49 -14.83 89.93
C ALA A 550 6.30 -15.62 89.39
N LEU A 551 5.87 -15.35 88.15
CA LEU A 551 4.80 -16.09 87.50
C LEU A 551 5.15 -17.56 87.28
N THR A 552 6.36 -17.83 86.77
CA THR A 552 6.82 -19.20 86.53
C THR A 552 6.86 -20.02 87.83
N ILE A 553 7.36 -19.41 88.92
CA ILE A 553 7.43 -20.06 90.24
C ILE A 553 6.02 -20.27 90.82
N ALA A 554 5.15 -19.25 90.75
CA ALA A 554 3.78 -19.35 91.24
C ALA A 554 2.98 -20.42 90.47
N LEU A 555 3.12 -20.48 89.14
CA LEU A 555 2.49 -21.51 88.31
C LEU A 555 3.01 -22.91 88.63
N SER A 556 4.33 -23.07 88.78
CA SER A 556 4.93 -24.36 89.14
C SER A 556 4.46 -24.89 90.50
N ALA A 557 4.18 -23.99 91.45
CA ALA A 557 3.63 -24.34 92.75
C ALA A 557 2.17 -24.81 92.66
N ILE A 558 1.36 -24.19 91.78
CA ILE A 558 -0.04 -24.58 91.54
C ILE A 558 -0.12 -25.92 90.79
N GLU A 559 0.74 -26.14 89.80
CA GLU A 559 0.77 -27.41 89.05
C GLU A 559 1.09 -28.61 89.95
N LYS A 560 1.92 -28.44 90.99
CA LYS A 560 2.21 -29.49 91.98
C LYS A 560 1.01 -29.83 92.87
N LEU A 561 0.07 -28.90 93.06
CA LEU A 561 -1.17 -29.13 93.81
C LEU A 561 -2.23 -29.86 92.96
N HIS A 562 -2.34 -29.48 91.69
CA HIS A 562 -3.30 -30.06 90.75
C HIS A 562 -2.67 -30.23 89.36
N PRO A 563 -2.20 -31.43 89.00
CA PRO A 563 -1.80 -31.72 87.63
C PRO A 563 -3.05 -31.61 86.74
N ASN A 564 -3.02 -30.69 85.75
CA ASN A 564 -4.05 -30.42 84.72
C ASN A 564 -5.06 -29.27 84.95
N GLN A 565 -5.00 -28.45 86.00
CA GLN A 565 -5.82 -27.22 86.10
C GLN A 565 -5.22 -25.99 85.39
N PHE A 566 -4.00 -26.14 84.85
CA PHE A 566 -3.24 -25.09 84.16
C PHE A 566 -4.00 -24.44 82.99
N GLU A 567 -4.77 -25.22 82.22
CA GLU A 567 -5.48 -24.70 81.05
C GLU A 567 -6.67 -23.79 81.37
N ASP A 568 -7.38 -24.02 82.48
CA ASP A 568 -8.61 -23.30 82.77
C ASP A 568 -8.34 -21.89 83.33
N LEU A 569 -7.29 -21.73 84.15
CA LEU A 569 -6.85 -20.42 84.66
C LEU A 569 -6.28 -19.52 83.55
N ILE A 570 -5.62 -20.09 82.54
CA ILE A 570 -5.14 -19.36 81.36
C ILE A 570 -6.31 -18.98 80.44
N LYS A 571 -7.31 -19.86 80.25
CA LYS A 571 -8.49 -19.61 79.42
C LYS A 571 -9.43 -18.54 80.00
N GLU A 572 -9.58 -18.45 81.32
CA GLU A 572 -10.37 -17.37 81.94
C GLU A 572 -9.69 -16.00 81.78
N ASN A 573 -8.37 -15.89 81.99
CA ASN A 573 -7.66 -14.62 81.82
C ASN A 573 -7.55 -14.16 80.36
N ALA A 574 -7.46 -15.09 79.40
CA ALA A 574 -7.51 -14.76 77.98
C ALA A 574 -8.88 -14.17 77.55
N ARG A 575 -9.95 -14.38 78.33
CA ARG A 575 -11.25 -13.71 78.14
C ARG A 575 -11.29 -12.33 78.79
N SER A 576 -10.67 -12.15 79.95
CA SER A 576 -10.59 -10.86 80.66
C SER A 576 -9.74 -9.83 79.89
N ALA A 577 -8.61 -10.24 79.31
CA ALA A 577 -7.74 -9.39 78.49
C ALA A 577 -8.36 -8.95 77.14
N LYS A 578 -9.53 -9.50 76.76
CA LYS A 578 -10.29 -9.08 75.56
C LYS A 578 -11.37 -8.02 75.84
N HIS A 579 -11.64 -7.68 77.10
CA HIS A 579 -12.73 -6.78 77.50
C HIS A 579 -12.29 -5.50 78.24
N THR A 580 -11.00 -5.19 78.21
CA THR A 580 -10.39 -3.89 78.58
C THR A 580 -9.29 -3.59 77.60
#